data_AF-A0A945XCI3-F1
#
_entry.id   AF-A0A945XCI3-F1
#
_cell.length_a   1.000
_cell.length_b   1.000
_cell.length_c   1.000
_cell.angle_alpha   90.00
_cell.angle_beta   90.00
_cell.angle_gamma   90.00
#
_symmetry.space_group_name_H-M   'P 1'
#
loop_
_entity.id
_entity.type
_entity.pdbx_description
1 polymer ?
#
loop_
_entity_poly.entity_id
_entity_poly.type
_entity_poly.pdbx_seq_one_letter_code
_entity_poly.pdbx_strand_id
1 'polypeptide(L)' 'MTQADAAASGSTRERILHTAARLFSEGGFDNISLRDITTDADVNIAAVNYHFGSKVGLLNVV' A
#
# COMPACT_ATOMS: atom_id res chain seq x y z
N MET A 1 -18.90 -14.11 8.42
CA MET A 1 -17.60 -13.42 8.47
C MET A 1 -17.21 -13.11 7.04
N THR A 2 -17.88 -12.11 6.45
CA THR A 2 -17.77 -11.79 5.01
C THR A 2 -17.34 -10.34 4.89
N GLN A 3 -16.06 -10.13 4.63
CA GLN A 3 -15.55 -8.85 4.13
C GLN A 3 -14.49 -9.19 3.08
N ALA A 4 -14.96 -9.57 1.89
CA ALA A 4 -14.11 -9.89 0.74
C ALA A 4 -14.39 -8.97 -0.47
N ASP A 5 -15.28 -7.98 -0.36
CA ASP A 5 -15.74 -7.18 -1.51
C ASP A 5 -15.70 -5.65 -1.29
N ALA A 6 -14.98 -5.14 -0.28
CA ALA A 6 -14.75 -3.69 -0.16
C ALA A 6 -13.53 -3.20 -0.97
N ALA A 7 -12.75 -4.12 -1.54
CA ALA A 7 -11.46 -3.83 -2.18
C ALA A 7 -11.56 -3.03 -3.49
N ALA A 8 -12.74 -2.96 -4.11
CA ALA A 8 -12.92 -2.26 -5.38
C ALA A 8 -13.31 -0.77 -5.25
N SER A 9 -13.67 -0.30 -4.05
CA SER A 9 -14.16 1.07 -3.81
C SER A 9 -13.48 1.78 -2.63
N GLY A 10 -12.35 1.25 -2.15
CA GLY A 10 -11.54 1.88 -1.11
C GLY A 10 -10.79 3.10 -1.65
N SER A 11 -10.59 4.10 -0.79
CA SER A 11 -9.77 5.27 -1.09
C SER A 11 -8.38 4.86 -1.59
N THR A 12 -7.71 5.70 -2.38
CA THR A 12 -6.32 5.47 -2.85
C THR A 12 -5.39 5.06 -1.69
N ARG A 13 -5.61 5.63 -0.50
CA ARG A 13 -4.94 5.29 0.75
C ARG A 13 -5.13 3.83 1.16
N GLU A 14 -6.35 3.31 1.12
CA GLU A 14 -6.64 1.92 1.49
C GLU A 14 -6.06 0.93 0.50
N ARG A 15 -6.12 1.24 -0.80
CA ARG A 15 -5.45 0.42 -1.84
C ARG A 15 -3.96 0.29 -1.56
N ILE A 16 -3.30 1.42 -1.25
CA ILE A 16 -1.88 1.45 -0.91
C ILE A 16 -1.58 0.61 0.35
N LEU A 17 -2.38 0.75 1.41
CA LEU A 17 -2.18 0.00 2.65
C LEU A 17 -2.35 -1.50 2.47
N HIS A 18 -3.41 -1.91 1.76
CA HIS A 18 -3.70 -3.32 1.57
C HIS A 18 -2.62 -4.00 0.71
N THR A 19 -2.19 -3.35 -0.37
CA THR A 19 -1.07 -3.81 -1.19
C THR A 19 0.23 -3.87 -0.39
N ALA A 20 0.55 -2.82 0.39
CA ALA A 20 1.76 -2.80 1.20
C ALA A 20 1.77 -3.91 2.25
N ALA A 21 0.67 -4.11 2.99
CA ALA A 21 0.54 -5.18 3.98
C ALA A 21 0.78 -6.57 3.37
N ARG A 22 0.20 -6.81 2.19
CA ARG A 22 0.37 -8.06 1.45
C ARG A 22 1.83 -8.27 1.04
N LEU A 23 2.43 -7.27 0.38
CA LEU A 23 3.81 -7.33 -0.10
C LEU A 23 4.82 -7.49 1.05
N PHE A 24 4.62 -6.80 2.17
CA PHE A 24 5.47 -6.96 3.34
C PHE A 24 5.37 -8.36 3.96
N SER A 25 4.17 -8.95 3.95
CA SER A 25 3.96 -10.32 4.45
C SER A 25 4.60 -11.37 3.54
N GLU A 26 4.67 -11.12 2.23
CA GLU A 26 5.22 -12.06 1.24
C GLU A 26 6.74 -11.95 1.08
N GLY A 27 7.29 -10.73 1.07
CA GLY A 27 8.67 -10.46 0.65
C GLY A 27 9.59 -9.85 1.71
N GLY A 28 9.05 -9.48 2.87
CA GLY A 28 9.80 -8.75 3.90
C GLY A 28 10.08 -7.29 3.53
N PHE A 29 10.26 -6.45 4.56
CA PHE A 29 10.33 -5.00 4.41
C PHE A 29 11.45 -4.50 3.49
N ASP A 30 12.65 -5.05 3.65
CA ASP A 30 13.85 -4.57 2.93
C ASP A 30 13.78 -4.85 1.43
N ASN A 31 13.01 -5.85 1.03
CA ASN A 31 12.92 -6.29 -0.36
C ASN A 31 11.79 -5.59 -1.14
N ILE A 32 10.86 -4.92 -0.45
CA ILE A 32 9.74 -4.21 -1.08
C ILE A 32 10.04 -2.71 -1.14
N SER A 33 10.03 -2.14 -2.34
CA SER A 33 10.16 -0.70 -2.55
C SER A 33 8.80 0.00 -2.60
N LEU A 34 8.79 1.32 -2.40
CA LEU A 34 7.57 2.12 -2.65
C LEU A 34 7.06 1.95 -4.07
N ARG A 35 7.96 1.70 -5.02
CA ARG A 35 7.61 1.55 -6.43
C ARG A 35 6.83 0.27 -6.66
N ASP A 36 7.25 -0.83 -6.04
CA ASP A 36 6.54 -2.12 -6.11
C ASP A 36 5.13 -1.99 -5.54
N ILE A 37 4.99 -1.31 -4.40
CA ILE A 37 3.68 -1.02 -3.79
C ILE A 37 2.82 -0.17 -4.73
N THR A 38 3.36 0.90 -5.30
CA THR A 38 2.58 1.78 -6.21
C THR A 38 2.16 1.09 -7.49
N THR A 39 3.03 0.23 -8.03
CA THR A 39 2.77 -0.52 -9.25
C THR A 39 1.71 -1.58 -9.01
N ASP A 40 1.79 -2.32 -7.90
CA ASP A 40 0.81 -3.37 -7.56
C ASP A 40 -0.53 -2.79 -7.09
N ALA A 41 -0.51 -1.64 -6.40
CA ALA A 41 -1.72 -0.91 -6.02
C ALA A 41 -2.35 -0.13 -7.19
N ASP A 42 -1.69 -0.06 -8.35
CA ASP A 42 -2.08 0.74 -9.52
C ASP A 42 -2.36 2.21 -9.17
N VAL A 43 -1.37 2.85 -8.55
CA VAL A 43 -1.40 4.26 -8.12
C VAL A 43 -0.09 4.97 -8.46
N ASN A 44 -0.11 6.30 -8.48
CA ASN A 44 1.09 7.09 -8.69
C ASN A 44 1.86 7.28 -7.37
N ILE A 45 3.20 7.28 -7.44
CA ILE A 45 4.09 7.59 -6.31
C ILE A 45 3.79 8.97 -5.69
N ALA A 46 3.27 9.92 -6.47
CA ALA A 46 2.80 11.21 -5.96
C ALA A 46 1.65 11.05 -4.94
N ALA A 47 0.75 10.08 -5.16
CA ALA A 47 -0.32 9.78 -4.22
C ALA A 47 0.21 9.18 -2.90
N VAL A 48 1.25 8.35 -2.98
CA VAL A 48 1.93 7.85 -1.77
C VAL A 48 2.59 8.98 -0.99
N ASN A 49 3.31 9.88 -1.67
CA ASN A 49 3.90 11.04 -1.02
C ASN A 49 2.84 11.96 -0.42
N TYR A 50 1.68 12.11 -1.05
CA TYR A 50 0.56 12.90 -0.52
C TYR A 50 -0.08 12.26 0.72
N HIS A 51 -0.32 10.95 0.71
CA HIS A 51 -1.04 10.26 1.79
C HIS A 51 -0.15 9.82 2.96
N PHE A 52 1.12 9.51 2.71
CA PHE A 52 2.02 8.89 3.68
C PHE A 52 3.35 9.63 3.84
N GLY A 53 3.66 10.59 2.96
CA GLY A 53 4.89 11.39 3.01
C GLY A 53 6.15 10.65 2.56
N SER A 54 6.39 9.44 3.04
CA SER A 54 7.60 8.65 2.75
C SER A 54 7.37 7.14 2.93
N LYS A 55 8.36 6.32 2.51
CA LYS A 55 8.35 4.86 2.74
C LYS A 55 8.18 4.53 4.21
N VAL A 56 8.90 5.26 5.07
CA VAL A 56 8.82 5.11 6.53
C VAL A 56 7.47 5.58 7.07
N GLY A 57 6.92 6.66 6.52
CA GLY A 57 5.58 7.12 6.89
C GLY A 57 4.49 6.11 6.53
N LEU A 58 4.67 5.40 5.41
CA LEU A 58 3.78 4.32 5.01
C LEU A 58 3.86 3.15 6.00
N LEU A 59 5.07 2.72 6.39
CA LEU A 59 5.27 1.65 7.38
C LEU A 59 4.64 1.92 8.74
N ASN A 60 4.68 3.15 9.22
CA ASN A 60 4.10 3.47 10.53
C ASN A 60 2.57 3.27 10.57
N VAL A 61 1.94 3.12 9.41
CA VAL A 61 0.49 3.01 9.28
C VAL A 61 0.05 1.56 9.02
N VAL A 62 0.96 0.68 8.58
CA VAL A 62 0.68 -0.75 8.30
C VAL A 62 1.03 -1.59 9.51
#